data_AF-A0A0U5JKL1-F1
#
_entry.id   AF-A0A0U5JKL1-F1
#
_cell.length_a   1.000
_cell.length_b   1.000
_cell.length_c   1.000
_cell.angle_alpha   90.00
_cell.angle_beta   90.00
_cell.angle_gamma   90.00
#
_symmetry.space_group_name_H-M   'P 1'
#
loop_
_entity.id
_entity.type
_entity.pdbx_description
1 polymer ?
#
loop_
_entity_poly.entity_id
_entity_poly.type
_entity_poly.pdbx_seq_one_letter_code
_entity_poly.pdbx_strand_id
1 'polypeptide(L)'
;MVITHKISESELSQGNNQQPIVITDLNMMDTYSDIAQNKQIASAARKYLPKKLQHEYSADTIASDVNAMTHPQSLVMKIKVKTGDAKDSATIANAVTRAFQKELPKVQPGAGQVHLLAKATSENVQISTTPNKKKYIAAGVALGALIGIVISFVTVTWRKYIK
;
A
#
# COMPACT_ATOMS: atom_id res chain seq x y z
N MET A 1 4.13 2.40 11.56
CA MET A 1 5.09 3.42 12.04
C MET A 1 4.32 4.66 12.46
N VAL A 2 4.96 5.57 13.18
CA VAL A 2 4.42 6.88 13.55
C VAL A 2 5.41 7.97 13.17
N ILE A 3 4.92 9.16 12.80
CA ILE A 3 5.75 10.31 12.44
C ILE A 3 5.48 11.43 13.44
N THR A 4 6.51 11.90 14.16
CA THR A 4 6.37 12.90 15.23
C THR A 4 7.59 13.80 15.35
N HIS A 5 7.38 15.07 15.65
CA HIS A 5 8.45 15.97 16.07
C HIS A 5 8.89 15.73 17.53
N LYS A 6 10.18 15.91 17.82
CA LYS A 6 10.65 16.03 19.20
C LYS A 6 10.30 17.43 19.71
N ILE A 7 9.59 17.52 20.82
CA ILE A 7 9.29 18.78 21.49
C ILE A 7 10.24 18.90 22.67
N SER A 8 11.02 19.99 22.73
CA SER A 8 11.93 20.24 23.84
C SER A 8 11.18 20.74 25.08
N GLU A 9 11.63 20.39 26.29
CA GLU A 9 11.09 20.90 27.58
C GLU A 9 11.10 22.44 27.65
N SER A 10 12.05 23.09 26.96
CA SER A 10 12.10 24.55 26.83
C SER A 10 10.95 25.13 26.01
N GLU A 11 10.43 24.38 25.03
CA GLU A 11 9.30 24.77 24.18
C GLU A 11 7.95 24.44 24.83
N LEU A 12 7.92 23.45 25.72
CA LEU A 12 6.77 23.14 26.59
C LEU A 12 6.46 24.29 27.57
N SER A 13 7.48 25.05 27.97
CA SER A 13 7.36 26.15 28.93
C SER A 13 6.94 27.48 28.28
N GLN A 14 7.07 27.60 26.95
CA GLN A 14 6.60 28.75 26.17
C GLN A 14 5.33 28.35 25.39
N GLY A 15 4.19 28.41 26.05
CA GLY A 15 2.93 27.77 25.66
C GLY A 15 2.22 28.26 24.39
N ASN A 16 2.89 28.36 23.23
CA ASN A 16 2.24 28.84 22.00
C ASN A 16 2.57 28.10 20.69
N ASN A 17 3.44 27.09 20.66
CA ASN A 17 3.89 26.48 19.38
C ASN A 17 3.57 24.98 19.19
N GLN A 18 2.87 24.33 20.11
CA GLN A 18 2.62 22.87 20.05
C GLN A 18 1.45 22.48 19.14
N GLN A 19 0.36 23.24 19.19
CA GLN A 19 -0.85 22.99 18.37
C GLN A 19 -0.56 23.08 16.86
N PRO A 20 0.19 24.08 16.35
CA PRO A 20 0.46 24.17 14.91
C PRO A 20 1.19 22.93 14.37
N ILE A 21 2.21 22.43 15.09
CA ILE A 21 3.10 21.38 14.57
C ILE A 21 2.38 20.03 14.45
N VAL A 22 1.61 19.63 15.49
CA VAL A 22 0.86 18.36 15.44
C VAL A 22 -0.22 18.41 14.35
N ILE A 23 -0.90 19.54 14.20
CA ILE A 23 -1.89 19.73 13.14
C ILE A 23 -1.24 19.71 11.75
N THR A 24 -0.07 20.32 11.59
CA THR A 24 0.71 20.21 10.34
C THR A 24 1.10 18.77 10.05
N ASP A 25 1.62 18.02 11.03
CA ASP A 25 1.97 16.61 10.84
C ASP A 25 0.74 15.79 10.40
N LEU A 26 -0.41 16.00 11.03
CA LEU A 26 -1.67 15.35 10.66
C LEU A 26 -2.09 15.68 9.22
N ASN A 27 -1.98 16.94 8.81
CA ASN A 27 -2.33 17.39 7.46
C ASN A 27 -1.37 16.86 6.38
N MET A 28 -0.12 16.57 6.76
CA MET A 28 0.92 16.07 5.85
C MET A 28 0.94 14.54 5.74
N MET A 29 0.12 13.80 6.50
CA MET A 29 0.14 12.33 6.46
C MET A 29 -0.07 11.77 5.06
N ASP A 30 -0.98 12.34 4.28
CA ASP A 30 -1.22 11.89 2.91
C ASP A 30 -0.01 12.19 2.01
N THR A 31 0.61 13.35 2.15
CA THR A 31 1.88 13.66 1.47
C THR A 31 2.99 12.70 1.87
N TYR A 32 3.11 12.35 3.15
CA TYR A 32 4.10 11.38 3.62
C TYR A 32 3.82 9.97 3.10
N SER A 33 2.54 9.63 2.94
CA SER A 33 2.10 8.39 2.28
C SER A 33 2.55 8.35 0.82
N ASP A 34 2.37 9.44 0.08
CA ASP A 34 2.80 9.55 -1.32
C ASP A 34 4.33 9.46 -1.44
N ILE A 35 5.06 10.12 -0.54
CA ILE A 35 6.53 10.02 -0.48
C ILE A 35 6.94 8.57 -0.20
N ALA A 36 6.31 7.90 0.78
CA ALA A 36 6.65 6.52 1.14
C ALA A 36 6.48 5.52 -0.01
N GLN A 37 5.59 5.82 -0.96
CA GLN A 37 5.30 4.99 -2.13
C GLN A 37 6.14 5.37 -3.36
N ASN A 38 6.91 6.46 -3.31
CA ASN A 38 7.58 6.97 -4.49
C ASN A 38 8.82 6.15 -4.90
N LYS A 39 9.28 6.37 -6.15
CA LYS A 39 10.43 5.69 -6.73
C LYS A 39 11.75 5.93 -5.98
N GLN A 40 11.92 7.09 -5.35
CA GLN A 40 13.12 7.40 -4.58
C GLN A 40 13.21 6.52 -3.33
N ILE A 41 12.11 6.38 -2.58
CA ILE A 41 12.03 5.50 -1.43
C ILE A 41 12.20 4.04 -1.86
N ALA A 42 11.54 3.62 -2.94
CA ALA A 42 11.67 2.26 -3.47
C ALA A 42 13.11 1.92 -3.91
N SER A 43 13.80 2.86 -4.56
CA SER A 43 15.21 2.73 -4.95
C SER A 43 16.13 2.62 -3.73
N ALA A 44 15.90 3.44 -2.70
CA ALA A 44 16.63 3.34 -1.44
C ALA A 44 16.33 2.03 -0.69
N ALA A 45 15.07 1.57 -0.71
CA ALA A 45 14.63 0.32 -0.09
C ALA A 45 15.34 -0.88 -0.71
N ARG A 46 15.47 -0.91 -2.05
CA ARG A 46 16.18 -1.95 -2.78
C ARG A 46 17.59 -2.18 -2.25
N LYS A 47 18.30 -1.12 -1.84
CA LYS A 47 19.67 -1.22 -1.28
C LYS A 47 19.73 -1.98 0.04
N TYR A 48 18.63 -2.06 0.79
CA TYR A 48 18.52 -2.80 2.05
C TYR A 48 18.06 -4.25 1.87
N LEU A 49 17.70 -4.67 0.66
CA LEU A 49 17.28 -6.05 0.38
C LEU A 49 18.48 -6.99 0.28
N PRO A 50 18.31 -8.29 0.56
CA PRO A 50 19.27 -9.33 0.18
C PRO A 50 19.53 -9.34 -1.33
N LYS A 51 20.74 -9.74 -1.75
CA LYS A 51 21.16 -9.73 -3.16
C LYS A 51 20.18 -10.45 -4.10
N LYS A 52 19.61 -11.58 -3.68
CA LYS A 52 18.58 -12.29 -4.46
C LYS A 52 17.39 -11.37 -4.78
N LEU A 53 16.80 -10.78 -3.74
CA LEU A 53 15.63 -9.89 -3.88
C LEU A 53 15.97 -8.58 -4.61
N GLN A 54 17.22 -8.10 -4.55
CA GLN A 54 17.65 -6.95 -5.36
C GLN A 54 17.55 -7.22 -6.87
N HIS A 55 17.80 -8.45 -7.31
CA HIS A 55 17.69 -8.81 -8.73
C HIS A 55 16.24 -9.07 -9.14
N GLU A 56 15.46 -9.66 -8.24
CA GLU A 56 14.07 -10.04 -8.48
C GLU A 56 13.11 -8.84 -8.46
N TYR A 57 13.33 -7.89 -7.56
CA TYR A 57 12.46 -6.72 -7.37
C TYR A 57 13.17 -5.44 -7.80
N SER A 58 12.70 -4.85 -8.91
CA SER A 58 13.15 -3.53 -9.36
C SER A 58 12.60 -2.41 -8.47
N ALA A 59 13.17 -1.21 -8.55
CA ALA A 59 12.63 -0.06 -7.82
C ALA A 59 11.19 0.28 -8.25
N ASP A 60 10.88 0.11 -9.55
CA ASP A 60 9.53 0.33 -10.07
C ASP A 60 8.54 -0.73 -9.55
N THR A 61 8.97 -1.99 -9.47
CA THR A 61 8.18 -3.09 -8.88
C THR A 61 7.92 -2.86 -7.39
N ILE A 62 8.95 -2.44 -6.64
CA ILE A 62 8.78 -2.12 -5.22
C ILE A 62 7.80 -0.94 -5.05
N ALA A 63 7.91 0.10 -5.86
CA ALA A 63 7.00 1.25 -5.81
C ALA A 63 5.54 0.84 -6.12
N SER A 64 5.32 -0.04 -7.10
CA SER A 64 3.97 -0.52 -7.44
C SER A 64 3.36 -1.46 -6.39
N ASP A 65 4.20 -2.22 -5.69
CA ASP A 65 3.76 -3.23 -4.72
C ASP A 65 3.55 -2.66 -3.31
N VAL A 66 4.11 -1.48 -3.03
CA VAL A 66 3.96 -0.76 -1.76
C VAL A 66 2.65 0.01 -1.75
N ASN A 67 1.90 -0.16 -0.67
CA ASN A 67 0.73 0.64 -0.35
C ASN A 67 0.91 1.22 1.07
N ALA A 68 1.02 2.54 1.15
CA ALA A 68 1.07 3.26 2.42
C ALA A 68 -0.34 3.73 2.78
N MET A 69 -0.79 3.32 3.96
CA MET A 69 -2.14 3.63 4.46
C MET A 69 -2.06 4.54 5.68
N THR A 70 -2.73 5.68 5.58
CA THR A 70 -2.96 6.64 6.66
C THR A 70 -4.40 6.49 7.18
N HIS A 71 -4.68 7.08 8.35
CA HIS A 71 -6.05 7.22 8.85
C HIS A 71 -6.25 8.69 9.22
N PRO A 72 -7.46 9.24 9.04
CA PRO A 72 -7.77 10.59 9.49
C PRO A 72 -7.42 10.77 10.97
N GLN A 73 -6.90 11.94 11.31
CA GLN A 73 -6.58 12.31 12.70
C GLN A 73 -5.59 11.36 13.38
N SER A 74 -4.71 10.70 12.60
CA SER A 74 -3.72 9.77 13.12
C SER A 74 -2.36 9.99 12.46
N LEU A 75 -1.31 10.01 13.29
CA LEU A 75 0.09 10.03 12.84
C LEU A 75 0.60 8.62 12.49
N VAL A 76 -0.26 7.61 12.57
CA VAL A 76 0.10 6.21 12.31
C VAL A 76 -0.06 5.90 10.83
N MET A 77 1.05 5.49 10.23
CA MET A 77 1.10 4.99 8.86
C MET A 77 1.41 3.49 8.84
N LYS A 78 0.63 2.74 8.06
CA LYS A 78 0.79 1.30 7.84
C LYS A 78 1.32 1.05 6.43
N ILE A 79 2.48 0.42 6.32
CA ILE A 79 3.04 -0.02 5.03
C ILE A 79 2.59 -1.45 4.78
N LYS A 80 1.94 -1.66 3.64
CA LYS A 80 1.62 -2.97 3.10
C LYS A 80 2.43 -3.18 1.83
N VAL A 81 2.94 -4.40 1.64
CA VAL A 81 3.61 -4.79 0.40
C VAL A 81 2.97 -6.06 -0.09
N LYS A 82 2.65 -6.12 -1.38
CA LYS A 82 2.03 -7.27 -2.00
C LYS A 82 3.02 -7.93 -2.97
N THR A 83 3.49 -9.12 -2.63
CA THR A 83 4.29 -9.95 -3.54
C THR A 83 3.72 -11.37 -3.65
N GLY A 84 4.40 -12.25 -4.40
CA GLY A 84 4.05 -13.66 -4.51
C GLY A 84 4.41 -14.49 -3.28
N ASP A 85 5.27 -13.98 -2.38
CA ASP A 85 5.77 -14.69 -1.21
C ASP A 85 5.61 -13.87 0.09
N ALA A 86 5.23 -14.53 1.18
CA ALA A 86 4.97 -13.84 2.45
C ALA A 86 6.26 -13.28 3.08
N LYS A 87 7.37 -14.01 2.96
CA LYS A 87 8.68 -13.60 3.49
C LYS A 87 9.24 -12.44 2.68
N ASP A 88 9.07 -12.45 1.36
CA ASP A 88 9.46 -11.34 0.50
C ASP A 88 8.67 -10.08 0.82
N SER A 89 7.35 -10.21 0.96
CA SER A 89 6.46 -9.10 1.37
C SER A 89 6.91 -8.47 2.69
N ALA A 90 7.18 -9.28 3.71
CA ALA A 90 7.67 -8.79 5.00
C ALA A 90 9.06 -8.11 4.88
N THR A 91 9.96 -8.73 4.10
CA THR A 91 11.32 -8.22 3.90
C THR A 91 11.31 -6.86 3.20
N ILE A 92 10.53 -6.73 2.14
CA ILE A 92 10.38 -5.48 1.37
C ILE A 92 9.68 -4.42 2.21
N ALA A 93 8.62 -4.74 2.95
CA ALA A 93 7.95 -3.79 3.84
C ALA A 93 8.90 -3.20 4.90
N ASN A 94 9.75 -4.03 5.50
CA ASN A 94 10.76 -3.58 6.45
C ASN A 94 11.84 -2.73 5.78
N ALA A 95 12.30 -3.11 4.57
CA ALA A 95 13.28 -2.36 3.81
C ALA A 95 12.77 -0.97 3.38
N VAL A 96 11.51 -0.90 2.94
CA VAL A 96 10.82 0.36 2.59
C VAL A 96 10.69 1.25 3.81
N THR A 97 10.30 0.70 4.96
CA THR A 97 10.20 1.48 6.19
C THR A 97 11.56 2.03 6.61
N ARG A 98 12.63 1.23 6.50
CA ARG A 98 14.01 1.68 6.79
C ARG A 98 14.49 2.76 5.82
N ALA A 99 14.16 2.63 4.53
CA ALA A 99 14.48 3.65 3.53
C ALA A 99 13.75 4.95 3.80
N PHE A 100 12.44 4.88 4.07
CA PHE A 100 11.63 6.03 4.39
C PHE A 100 12.15 6.79 5.61
N GLN A 101 12.53 6.08 6.68
CA GLN A 101 13.18 6.69 7.85
C GLN A 101 14.45 7.48 7.52
N LYS A 102 15.19 7.09 6.48
CA LYS A 102 16.46 7.73 6.10
C LYS A 102 16.31 8.81 5.05
N GLU A 103 15.31 8.71 4.20
CA GLU A 103 15.12 9.61 3.06
C GLU A 103 14.09 10.70 3.34
N LEU A 104 13.10 10.49 4.22
CA LEU A 104 12.07 11.49 4.50
C LEU A 104 12.66 12.86 4.89
N PRO A 105 13.64 12.97 5.83
CA PRO A 105 14.21 14.27 6.18
C PRO A 105 15.00 14.94 5.05
N LYS A 106 15.43 14.17 4.04
CA LYS A 106 16.15 14.70 2.87
C LYS A 106 15.20 15.22 1.81
N VAL A 107 14.06 14.55 1.64
CA VAL A 107 13.02 14.92 0.67
C VAL A 107 12.16 16.04 1.22
N GLN A 108 11.83 15.99 2.51
CA GLN A 108 11.06 16.99 3.22
C GLN A 108 11.86 17.48 4.44
N PRO A 109 12.66 18.55 4.28
CA PRO A 109 13.31 19.20 5.40
C PRO A 109 12.28 19.64 6.45
N GLY A 110 12.58 19.37 7.72
CA GLY A 110 11.64 19.66 8.81
C GLY A 110 10.47 18.69 8.91
N ALA A 111 10.54 17.51 8.28
CA ALA A 111 9.59 16.43 8.56
C ALA A 111 9.82 15.82 9.95
N GLY A 112 8.74 15.31 10.54
CA GLY A 112 8.79 14.59 11.81
C GLY A 112 9.65 13.33 11.73
N GLN A 113 10.12 12.87 12.90
CA GLN A 113 10.89 11.64 13.02
C GLN A 113 10.00 10.42 12.87
N VAL A 114 10.47 9.45 12.08
CA VAL A 114 9.73 8.23 11.80
C VAL A 114 10.12 7.14 12.80
N HIS A 115 9.18 6.73 13.64
CA HIS A 115 9.34 5.67 14.64
C HIS A 115 8.64 4.39 14.22
N LEU A 116 9.37 3.28 14.24
CA LEU A 116 8.82 1.97 13.91
C LEU A 116 8.02 1.42 15.10
N LEU A 117 6.69 1.32 14.94
CA LEU A 117 5.81 0.74 15.96
C LEU A 117 5.83 -0.80 15.94
N ALA A 118 5.91 -1.40 14.76
CA ALA A 118 5.90 -2.84 14.57
C ALA A 118 6.66 -3.21 13.31
N LYS A 119 7.47 -4.28 13.38
CA LYS A 119 8.15 -4.88 12.22
C LYS A 119 7.16 -5.75 11.46
N ALA A 120 7.29 -5.81 10.14
CA ALA A 120 6.59 -6.80 9.34
C ALA A 120 7.24 -8.17 9.55
N THR A 121 6.42 -9.20 9.75
CA THR A 121 6.82 -10.61 9.81
C THR A 121 5.96 -11.38 8.80
N SER A 122 6.38 -12.60 8.45
CA SER A 122 5.59 -13.48 7.59
C SER A 122 4.25 -13.87 8.21
N GLU A 123 4.14 -13.88 9.53
CA GLU A 123 2.91 -14.21 10.28
C GLU A 123 1.84 -13.12 10.14
N ASN A 124 2.27 -11.86 9.97
CA ASN A 124 1.38 -10.72 9.79
C ASN A 124 0.92 -10.54 8.32
N VAL A 125 1.30 -11.44 7.41
CA VAL A 125 0.95 -11.37 5.99
C VAL A 125 -0.42 -12.00 5.74
N GLN A 126 -1.32 -11.21 5.18
CA GLN A 126 -2.59 -11.74 4.67
C GLN A 126 -2.35 -12.35 3.28
N ILE A 127 -2.41 -13.69 3.19
CA ILE A 127 -2.36 -14.39 1.92
C ILE A 127 -3.68 -14.14 1.19
N SER A 128 -3.66 -13.27 0.18
CA SER A 128 -4.81 -13.00 -0.67
C SER A 128 -4.60 -13.66 -2.04
N THR A 129 -5.16 -14.86 -2.21
CA THR A 129 -5.18 -15.55 -3.52
C THR A 129 -6.15 -14.81 -4.45
N THR A 130 -5.65 -13.85 -5.21
CA THR A 130 -6.37 -13.26 -6.36
C THR A 130 -6.06 -14.13 -7.59
N PRO A 131 -7.07 -14.59 -8.36
CA PRO A 131 -8.42 -14.07 -8.47
C PRO A 131 -9.40 -14.76 -7.52
N ASN A 132 -10.35 -13.99 -6.98
CA ASN A 132 -11.50 -14.52 -6.24
C ASN A 132 -12.35 -15.37 -7.19
N LYS A 133 -11.99 -16.66 -7.39
CA LYS A 133 -12.60 -17.58 -8.36
C LYS A 133 -14.13 -17.56 -8.27
N LYS A 134 -14.68 -17.43 -7.06
CA LYS A 134 -16.13 -17.31 -6.81
C LYS A 134 -16.80 -16.14 -7.54
N LYS A 135 -16.16 -14.96 -7.58
CA LYS A 135 -16.71 -13.77 -8.26
C LYS A 135 -16.72 -13.94 -9.78
N TYR A 136 -15.66 -14.50 -10.34
CA TYR A 136 -15.56 -14.75 -11.78
C TYR A 136 -16.45 -15.91 -12.24
N ILE A 137 -16.62 -16.95 -11.43
CA ILE A 137 -17.59 -18.02 -11.68
C ILE A 137 -19.02 -17.44 -11.71
N ALA A 138 -19.39 -16.59 -10.75
CA ALA A 138 -20.70 -15.96 -10.73
C ALA A 138 -20.93 -15.08 -11.98
N ALA A 139 -19.94 -14.30 -12.39
CA ALA A 139 -19.99 -13.51 -13.62
C ALA A 139 -20.11 -14.39 -14.88
N GLY A 140 -19.36 -15.50 -14.93
CA GLY A 140 -19.42 -16.46 -16.03
C GLY A 140 -20.77 -17.16 -16.15
N VAL A 141 -21.38 -17.55 -15.02
CA VAL A 141 -22.74 -18.14 -14.99
C VAL A 141 -23.78 -17.13 -15.47
N ALA A 142 -23.70 -15.88 -15.01
CA ALA A 142 -24.63 -14.84 -15.44
C ALA A 142 -24.52 -14.56 -16.95
N LEU A 143 -23.31 -14.44 -17.48
CA LEU A 143 -23.06 -14.27 -18.91
C LEU A 143 -23.55 -15.48 -19.73
N GLY A 144 -23.28 -16.70 -19.26
CA GLY A 144 -23.74 -17.92 -19.91
C GLY A 144 -25.26 -18.01 -19.97
N ALA A 145 -25.96 -17.62 -18.90
CA ALA A 145 -27.42 -17.59 -18.87
C ALA A 145 -28.00 -16.58 -19.87
N LEU A 146 -27.41 -15.37 -19.96
CA LEU A 146 -27.84 -14.35 -20.93
C LEU A 146 -27.67 -14.84 -22.37
N ILE A 147 -26.52 -15.43 -22.69
CA ILE A 147 -26.24 -15.99 -24.02
C ILE A 147 -27.22 -17.14 -24.32
N GLY A 148 -27.47 -18.02 -23.34
CA GLY A 148 -28.42 -19.12 -23.47
C GLY A 148 -29.84 -18.65 -23.79
N ILE A 149 -30.29 -17.55 -23.18
CA ILE A 149 -31.59 -16.94 -23.47
C ILE A 149 -31.65 -16.47 -24.93
N VAL A 150 -30.62 -15.76 -25.40
CA VAL A 150 -30.55 -15.27 -26.79
C VAL A 150 -30.61 -16.44 -27.79
N ILE A 151 -29.80 -17.48 -27.58
CA ILE A 151 -29.79 -18.67 -28.45
C ILE A 151 -31.14 -19.39 -28.44
N SER A 152 -31.79 -19.48 -27.28
CA SER A 152 -33.13 -20.08 -27.14
C SER A 152 -34.16 -19.33 -27.99
N PHE A 153 -34.21 -18.00 -27.90
CA PHE A 153 -35.12 -17.17 -28.69
C PHE A 153 -34.88 -17.32 -30.19
N VAL A 154 -33.62 -17.31 -30.64
CA VAL A 154 -33.27 -17.51 -32.04
C VAL A 154 -33.76 -18.87 -32.53
N THR A 155 -33.48 -19.94 -31.77
CA THR A 155 -33.84 -21.32 -32.14
C THR A 155 -35.36 -21.53 -32.18
N VAL A 156 -36.09 -20.99 -31.20
CA VAL A 156 -37.56 -21.08 -31.13
C VAL A 156 -38.19 -20.30 -32.28
N THR A 157 -37.71 -19.09 -32.55
CA THR A 157 -38.23 -18.23 -33.62
C THR A 157 -38.00 -18.87 -35.00
N TRP A 158 -36.80 -19.39 -35.25
CA TRP A 158 -36.50 -20.09 -36.51
C TRP A 158 -37.37 -21.33 -36.73
N ARG A 159 -37.60 -22.15 -35.69
CA ARG A 159 -38.51 -23.31 -35.79
C ARG A 159 -39.96 -22.91 -36.08
N LYS A 160 -40.39 -21.74 -35.62
CA LYS A 160 -41.77 -21.27 -35.78
C LYS A 160 -42.03 -20.58 -37.13
N TYR A 161 -40.99 -20.05 -37.78
CA TYR A 161 -41.12 -19.25 -39.01
C TYR A 161 -40.52 -19.89 -40.27
N ILE A 162 -39.65 -20.90 -40.16
CA ILE A 162 -39.01 -21.57 -41.32
C ILE A 162 -39.51 -23.03 -41.47
N LYS A 163 -40.70 -23.33 -40.95
CA LYS A 163 -41.46 -24.53 -41.29
C LYS A 163 -42.92 -24.21 -41.53
#